data_AF-A0A2W7NHM5-F1
#
_entry.id   AF-A0A2W7NHM5-F1
#
_cell.length_a   1.000
_cell.length_b   1.000
_cell.length_c   1.000
_cell.angle_alpha   90.00
_cell.angle_beta   90.00
_cell.angle_gamma   90.00
#
_symmetry.space_group_name_H-M   'P 1'
#
loop_
_entity.id
_entity.type
_entity.pdbx_description
1 polymer ?
#
loop_
_entity_poly.entity_id
_entity_poly.type
_entity_poly.pdbx_seq_one_letter_code
_entity_poly.pdbx_strand_id
1 'polypeptide(L)'
;MNGRDRVEKEDGADASRWRGHCLCGAVTWEAAGKAVWQAHCHCESCRRATGSGIATFVAVPRDGFAWTGAEPAAYASSPGVTRRFCGTCGSPLSYESAEYPGEVHLYAASLDDPARAQPEKHAFWEEHVPWIAGGDGLPR
;
A
#
# COMPACT_ATOMS: atom_id res chain seq x y z
N MET A 1 2.66 43.97 24.46
CA MET A 1 1.66 43.42 25.42
C MET A 1 0.40 43.14 24.61
N ASN A 2 0.36 42.01 23.90
CA ASN A 2 -0.46 40.81 24.18
C ASN A 2 -1.57 40.77 23.11
N GLY A 3 -1.89 39.68 22.42
CA GLY A 3 -1.38 38.31 22.35
C GLY A 3 -1.92 37.75 21.03
N ARG A 4 -1.08 37.04 20.28
CA ARG A 4 -1.15 35.58 20.15
C ARG A 4 -2.36 35.08 19.35
N ASP A 5 -2.02 34.72 18.12
CA ASP A 5 -2.33 33.43 17.49
C ASP A 5 -3.78 33.25 17.01
N ARG A 6 -4.03 33.80 15.82
CA ARG A 6 -4.89 33.11 14.85
C ARG A 6 -4.18 31.82 14.47
N VAL A 7 -4.54 30.73 15.16
CA VAL A 7 -4.27 29.37 14.69
C VAL A 7 -4.99 29.23 13.36
N GLU A 8 -4.23 29.27 12.27
CA GLU A 8 -4.66 28.81 10.97
C GLU A 8 -5.09 27.35 11.14
N LYS A 9 -6.37 27.08 10.86
CA LYS A 9 -6.89 25.72 10.81
C LYS A 9 -6.24 25.08 9.57
N GLU A 10 -5.26 24.21 9.77
CA GLU A 10 -4.87 23.26 8.75
C GLU A 10 -6.09 22.37 8.47
N ASP A 11 -6.67 22.58 7.28
CA ASP A 11 -7.86 21.89 6.83
C ASP A 11 -7.65 20.37 6.80
N GLY A 12 -8.56 19.62 7.43
CA GLY A 12 -8.57 18.15 7.49
C GLY A 12 -8.77 17.43 6.14
N ALA A 13 -8.46 18.08 5.02
CA ALA A 13 -8.52 17.55 3.67
C ALA A 13 -7.28 16.70 3.29
N ASP A 14 -6.12 16.95 3.91
CA ASP A 14 -4.87 16.21 3.59
C ASP A 14 -4.80 14.83 4.27
N ALA A 15 -5.44 14.66 5.43
CA ALA A 15 -5.45 13.39 6.17
C ALA A 15 -6.08 12.22 5.39
N SER A 16 -6.93 12.52 4.41
CA SER A 16 -7.61 11.54 3.54
C SER A 16 -6.95 11.36 2.16
N ARG A 17 -5.78 11.94 1.91
CA ARG A 17 -5.11 11.81 0.62
C ARG A 17 -3.90 10.90 0.75
N TRP A 18 -3.82 9.84 -0.04
CA TRP A 18 -2.70 8.90 -0.09
C TRP A 18 -1.88 9.20 -1.34
N ARG A 19 -0.56 9.04 -1.24
CA ARG A 19 0.37 9.20 -2.36
C ARG A 19 1.49 8.19 -2.23
N GLY A 20 2.05 7.81 -3.36
CA GLY A 20 3.16 6.88 -3.39
C GLY A 20 3.83 6.78 -4.74
N HIS A 21 4.95 6.07 -4.74
CA HIS A 21 5.75 5.86 -5.93
C HIS A 21 6.49 4.51 -5.90
N CYS A 22 6.92 4.05 -7.08
CA CYS A 22 7.83 2.91 -7.19
C CYS A 22 9.26 3.28 -6.78
N LEU A 23 10.16 2.29 -6.66
CA LEU A 23 11.56 2.52 -6.25
C LEU A 23 12.28 3.56 -7.12
N CYS A 24 12.07 3.56 -8.44
CA CYS A 24 12.72 4.52 -9.33
C CYS A 24 11.95 5.85 -9.50
N GLY A 25 10.78 6.00 -8.87
CA GLY A 25 9.95 7.20 -8.96
C GLY A 25 9.18 7.37 -10.28
N ALA A 26 9.36 6.49 -11.27
CA ALA A 26 8.74 6.64 -12.59
C ALA A 26 7.21 6.46 -12.55
N VAL A 27 6.72 5.52 -11.74
CA VAL A 27 5.29 5.34 -11.51
C VAL A 27 4.95 5.99 -10.17
N THR A 28 4.02 6.93 -10.20
CA THR A 28 3.45 7.58 -9.02
C THR A 28 1.94 7.41 -9.04
N TRP A 29 1.31 7.50 -7.88
CA TRP A 29 -0.12 7.38 -7.74
C TRP A 29 -0.64 8.26 -6.61
N GLU A 30 -1.92 8.60 -6.69
CA GLU A 30 -2.65 9.28 -5.63
C GLU A 30 -4.01 8.61 -5.41
N ALA A 31 -4.49 8.67 -4.17
CA ALA A 31 -5.85 8.29 -3.83
C ALA A 31 -6.49 9.28 -2.86
N ALA A 32 -7.79 9.47 -2.97
CA ALA A 32 -8.60 10.20 -2.01
C ALA A 32 -9.51 9.26 -1.22
N GLY A 33 -9.82 9.65 0.01
CA GLY A 33 -10.73 8.91 0.90
C GLY A 33 -10.01 8.15 2.01
N LYS A 34 -10.81 7.59 2.90
CA LYS A 34 -10.29 6.74 3.99
C LYS A 34 -9.90 5.38 3.43
N ALA A 35 -8.88 4.75 4.03
CA ALA A 35 -8.60 3.34 3.75
C ALA A 35 -9.85 2.51 4.09
N VAL A 36 -10.19 1.57 3.20
CA VAL A 36 -11.28 0.61 3.40
C VAL A 36 -10.86 -0.44 4.43
N TRP A 37 -9.62 -0.93 4.32
CA TRP A 37 -8.98 -1.81 5.28
C TRP A 37 -7.46 -1.78 5.09
N GLN A 38 -6.74 -2.23 6.11
CA GLN A 38 -5.28 -2.34 6.10
C GLN A 38 -4.85 -3.64 6.76
N ALA A 39 -3.95 -4.39 6.14
CA ALA A 39 -3.54 -5.70 6.67
C ALA A 39 -2.12 -6.08 6.26
N HIS A 40 -1.47 -6.85 7.14
CA HIS A 40 -0.32 -7.66 6.79
C HIS A 40 -0.81 -8.98 6.21
N CYS A 41 -0.49 -9.27 4.96
CA CYS A 41 -0.79 -10.54 4.31
C CYS A 41 0.43 -11.44 4.29
N HIS A 42 0.24 -12.67 4.73
CA HIS A 42 1.29 -13.67 4.85
C HIS A 42 1.21 -14.75 3.78
N CYS A 43 0.18 -14.80 2.93
CA CYS A 43 -0.01 -15.91 2.01
C CYS A 43 1.11 -16.06 0.97
N GLU A 44 1.32 -17.28 0.47
CA GLU A 44 2.38 -17.60 -0.48
C GLU A 44 2.35 -16.72 -1.74
N SER A 45 1.16 -16.46 -2.29
CA SER A 45 1.00 -15.61 -3.49
C SER A 45 1.53 -14.20 -3.25
N CYS A 46 1.24 -13.61 -2.09
CA CYS A 46 1.73 -12.27 -1.75
C CYS A 46 3.23 -12.25 -1.49
N ARG A 47 3.77 -13.27 -0.80
CA ARG A 47 5.22 -13.38 -0.59
C ARG A 47 6.00 -13.50 -1.89
N ARG A 48 5.52 -14.34 -2.81
CA ARG A 48 6.15 -14.52 -4.13
C ARG A 48 6.05 -13.26 -4.98
N ALA A 49 4.93 -12.55 -4.92
CA ALA A 49 4.74 -11.32 -5.68
C ALA A 49 5.65 -10.18 -5.21
N THR A 50 5.97 -10.11 -3.91
CA THR A 50 6.82 -9.04 -3.35
C THR A 50 8.27 -9.45 -3.17
N GLY A 51 8.60 -10.74 -3.21
CA GLY A 51 9.90 -11.25 -2.78
C GLY A 51 10.18 -11.03 -1.29
N SER A 52 9.13 -10.80 -0.48
CA SER A 52 9.21 -10.52 0.96
C SER A 52 8.42 -11.56 1.75
N GLY A 53 8.74 -11.73 3.03
CA GLY A 53 7.96 -12.64 3.88
C GLY A 53 6.59 -12.09 4.30
N ILE A 54 6.35 -10.78 4.12
CA ILE A 54 5.05 -10.12 4.34
C ILE A 54 4.78 -9.15 3.17
N ALA A 55 3.52 -9.06 2.75
CA ALA A 55 3.01 -7.91 2.00
C ALA A 55 2.04 -7.11 2.85
N THR A 56 2.31 -5.82 3.05
CA THR A 56 1.38 -4.91 3.74
C THR A 56 0.56 -4.16 2.72
N PHE A 57 -0.76 -4.19 2.87
CA PHE A 57 -1.69 -3.54 1.97
C PHE A 57 -2.47 -2.42 2.65
N VAL A 58 -2.76 -1.38 1.87
CA VAL A 58 -3.78 -0.36 2.15
C VAL A 58 -4.79 -0.42 1.01
N ALA A 59 -6.03 -0.81 1.31
CA ALA A 59 -7.11 -0.75 0.35
C ALA A 59 -7.75 0.64 0.34
N VAL A 60 -7.89 1.24 -0.83
CA VAL A 60 -8.53 2.54 -1.02
C VAL A 60 -9.71 2.41 -1.97
N PRO A 61 -10.70 3.32 -1.91
CA PRO A 61 -11.75 3.39 -2.90
C PRO A 61 -11.16 3.55 -4.30
N ARG A 62 -11.72 2.81 -5.27
CA ARG A 62 -11.39 2.99 -6.69
C ARG A 62 -11.75 4.40 -7.14
N ASP A 63 -12.89 4.89 -6.69
CA ASP A 63 -13.33 6.26 -6.90
C ASP A 63 -12.41 7.20 -6.15
N GLY A 64 -11.59 7.96 -6.88
CA GLY A 64 -10.59 8.86 -6.32
C GLY A 64 -9.16 8.34 -6.35
N PHE A 65 -8.91 7.13 -6.89
CA PHE A 65 -7.58 6.63 -7.20
C PHE A 65 -7.15 7.02 -8.63
N ALA A 66 -5.90 7.41 -8.81
CA ALA A 66 -5.29 7.64 -10.12
C ALA A 66 -3.80 7.30 -10.13
N TRP A 67 -3.33 6.75 -11.25
CA TRP A 67 -1.91 6.79 -11.60
C TRP A 67 -1.57 8.21 -12.08
N THR A 68 -0.56 8.82 -11.47
CA THR A 68 -0.13 10.20 -11.76
C THR A 68 1.23 10.27 -12.45
N GLY A 69 1.92 9.14 -12.56
CA GLY A 69 3.19 9.00 -13.29
C GLY A 69 3.03 8.13 -14.53
N ALA A 70 4.08 7.37 -14.87
CA ALA A 70 4.00 6.37 -15.94
C ALA A 70 2.97 5.29 -15.61
N GLU A 71 2.32 4.73 -16.64
CA GLU A 71 1.40 3.61 -16.47
C GLU A 71 2.18 2.35 -16.02
N PRO A 72 1.77 1.67 -14.94
CA PRO A 72 2.42 0.44 -14.51
C PRO A 72 2.11 -0.72 -15.46
N ALA A 73 3.04 -1.68 -15.53
CA ALA A 73 2.77 -2.96 -16.15
C ALA A 73 1.75 -3.76 -15.33
N ALA A 74 1.00 -4.64 -15.99
CA ALA A 74 -0.03 -5.47 -15.37
C ALA A 74 0.25 -6.97 -15.58
N TYR A 75 -0.05 -7.77 -14.57
CA TYR A 75 0.07 -9.22 -14.60
C TYR A 75 -1.19 -9.86 -14.00
N ALA A 76 -1.90 -10.66 -14.80
CA ALA A 76 -3.04 -11.44 -14.34
C ALA A 76 -2.55 -12.67 -13.55
N SER A 77 -2.47 -12.54 -12.23
CA SER A 77 -1.85 -13.57 -11.37
C SER A 77 -2.78 -14.75 -11.04
N SER A 78 -4.09 -14.57 -11.20
CA SER A 78 -5.13 -15.61 -11.13
C SER A 78 -6.43 -15.07 -11.76
N PRO A 79 -7.44 -15.92 -12.02
CA PRO A 79 -8.70 -15.45 -12.60
C PRO A 79 -9.32 -14.32 -11.80
N GLY A 80 -9.63 -13.19 -12.45
CA GLY A 80 -10.20 -12.01 -11.81
C GLY A 80 -9.23 -11.17 -10.99
N VAL A 81 -7.94 -11.52 -10.96
CA VAL A 81 -6.92 -10.82 -10.18
C VAL A 81 -5.85 -10.21 -11.07
N THR A 82 -5.63 -8.91 -10.93
CA THR A 82 -4.55 -8.18 -11.61
C THR A 82 -3.58 -7.59 -10.58
N ARG A 83 -2.28 -7.84 -10.77
CA ARG A 83 -1.21 -7.17 -10.02
C ARG A 83 -0.51 -6.16 -10.92
N ARG A 84 -0.25 -4.96 -10.41
CA ARG A 84 0.46 -3.91 -11.14
C ARG A 84 1.81 -3.61 -10.52
N PHE A 85 2.79 -3.37 -11.36
CA PHE A 85 4.18 -3.14 -10.97
C PHE A 85 4.87 -2.17 -11.93
N CYS A 86 5.96 -1.55 -11.48
CA CYS A 86 6.74 -0.67 -12.32
C CYS A 86 7.50 -1.48 -13.38
N GLY A 87 7.27 -1.20 -14.67
CA GLY A 87 8.00 -1.86 -15.76
C GLY A 87 9.50 -1.55 -15.80
N THR A 88 9.96 -0.51 -15.09
CA THR A 88 11.37 -0.11 -15.05
C THR A 88 12.15 -0.75 -13.90
N CYS A 89 11.62 -0.70 -12.67
CA CYS A 89 12.32 -1.18 -11.48
C CYS A 89 11.71 -2.44 -10.85
N GLY A 90 10.58 -2.93 -11.37
CA GLY A 90 9.90 -4.12 -10.87
C GLY A 90 9.13 -3.95 -9.56
N SER A 91 9.15 -2.76 -8.93
CA SER A 91 8.43 -2.56 -7.66
C SER A 91 6.94 -2.91 -7.80
N PRO A 92 6.39 -3.74 -6.90
CA PRO A 92 4.96 -4.00 -6.85
C PRO A 92 4.22 -2.75 -6.32
N LEU A 93 3.08 -2.42 -6.94
CA LEU A 93 2.36 -1.18 -6.65
C LEU A 93 0.91 -1.41 -6.23
N SER A 94 0.19 -2.28 -6.94
CA SER A 94 -1.17 -2.64 -6.54
C SER A 94 -1.55 -4.08 -6.86
N TYR A 95 -2.67 -4.50 -6.26
CA TYR A 95 -3.46 -5.66 -6.59
C TYR A 95 -4.93 -5.21 -6.71
N GLU A 96 -5.65 -5.76 -7.68
CA GLU A 96 -7.07 -5.54 -7.93
C GLU A 96 -7.75 -6.89 -8.12
N SER A 97 -8.94 -7.07 -7.54
CA SER A 97 -9.72 -8.30 -7.62
C SER A 97 -11.14 -8.04 -8.06
N ALA A 98 -11.68 -8.91 -8.92
CA ALA A 98 -13.08 -8.90 -9.31
C ALA A 98 -14.05 -9.14 -8.13
N GLU A 99 -13.57 -9.72 -7.02
CA GLU A 99 -14.34 -9.84 -5.77
C GLU A 99 -14.55 -8.48 -5.07
N TYR A 100 -13.66 -7.52 -5.30
CA TYR A 100 -13.67 -6.18 -4.69
C TYR A 100 -13.58 -5.10 -5.78
N PRO A 101 -14.57 -4.98 -6.68
CA PRO A 101 -14.47 -4.13 -7.87
C PRO A 101 -14.37 -2.62 -7.56
N GLY A 102 -14.77 -2.20 -6.36
CA GLY A 102 -14.72 -0.82 -5.89
C GLY A 102 -13.43 -0.45 -5.15
N GLU A 103 -12.42 -1.33 -5.12
CA GLU A 103 -11.19 -1.14 -4.33
C GLU A 103 -9.93 -1.23 -5.20
N VAL A 104 -8.90 -0.49 -4.78
CA VAL A 104 -7.52 -0.67 -5.24
C VAL A 104 -6.67 -0.99 -4.02
N HIS A 105 -5.95 -2.13 -4.04
CA HIS A 105 -5.14 -2.56 -2.90
C HIS A 105 -3.68 -2.20 -3.17
N LEU A 106 -3.20 -1.18 -2.49
CA LEU A 106 -1.87 -0.61 -2.70
C LEU A 106 -0.86 -1.26 -1.74
N TYR A 107 0.34 -1.58 -2.21
CA TYR A 107 1.39 -2.02 -1.30
C TYR A 107 1.84 -0.82 -0.46
N ALA A 108 1.74 -0.93 0.85
CA ALA A 108 2.08 0.14 1.79
C ALA A 108 3.55 0.58 1.67
N ALA A 109 4.43 -0.31 1.21
CA ALA A 109 5.84 0.00 0.95
C ALA A 109 6.07 0.99 -0.20
N SER A 110 5.03 1.30 -0.99
CA SER A 110 5.08 2.33 -2.04
C SER A 110 4.63 3.72 -1.55
N LEU A 111 4.14 3.85 -0.31
CA LEU A 111 3.68 5.13 0.23
C LEU A 111 4.83 6.14 0.37
N ASP A 112 4.55 7.42 0.07
CA ASP A 112 5.47 8.53 0.34
C ASP A 112 5.75 8.64 1.85
N ASP A 113 4.71 8.44 2.67
CA ASP A 113 4.80 8.38 4.13
C ASP A 113 4.35 7.00 4.63
N PRO A 114 5.30 6.07 4.83
CA PRO A 114 5.00 4.72 5.30
C PRO A 114 4.35 4.67 6.69
N ALA A 115 4.55 5.70 7.54
CA ALA A 115 4.01 5.73 8.90
C ALA A 115 2.49 5.90 8.94
N ARG A 116 1.87 6.26 7.81
CA ARG A 116 0.41 6.35 7.68
C ARG A 116 -0.28 5.00 7.55
N ALA A 117 0.45 3.97 7.12
CA ALA A 117 -0.09 2.63 7.11
C ALA A 117 -0.30 2.15 8.56
N GLN A 118 -1.54 1.83 8.91
CA GLN A 118 -1.93 1.27 10.19
C GLN A 118 -2.63 -0.07 9.97
N PRO A 119 -1.88 -1.16 9.68
CA PRO A 119 -2.46 -2.49 9.50
C PRO A 119 -3.16 -2.97 10.77
N GLU A 120 -4.38 -3.47 10.61
CA GLU A 120 -5.25 -3.82 11.74
C GLU A 120 -5.25 -5.32 12.04
N LYS A 121 -4.75 -6.14 11.11
CA LYS A 121 -4.75 -7.60 11.20
C LYS A 121 -3.62 -8.25 10.41
N HIS A 122 -3.31 -9.49 10.78
CA HIS A 122 -2.49 -10.41 10.02
C HIS A 122 -3.40 -11.41 9.29
N ALA A 123 -3.52 -11.28 7.97
CA ALA A 123 -4.26 -12.20 7.12
C ALA A 123 -3.39 -13.39 6.72
N PHE A 124 -3.98 -14.59 6.70
CA PHE A 124 -3.31 -15.85 6.37
C PHE A 124 -2.08 -16.13 7.25
N TRP A 125 -2.16 -15.77 8.54
CA TRP A 125 -1.05 -15.93 9.46
C TRP A 125 -0.55 -17.37 9.53
N GLU A 126 -1.39 -18.38 9.34
CA GLU A 126 -0.96 -19.78 9.32
C GLU A 126 0.10 -20.08 8.25
N GLU A 127 0.18 -19.27 7.19
CA GLU A 127 1.18 -19.41 6.15
C GLU A 127 2.50 -18.68 6.45
N HIS A 128 2.61 -17.89 7.53
CA HIS A 128 3.78 -17.06 7.79
C HIS A 128 5.10 -17.83 7.74
N VAL A 129 6.14 -17.17 7.25
CA VAL A 129 7.48 -17.73 7.23
C VAL A 129 8.12 -17.64 8.62
N PRO A 130 8.83 -18.68 9.08
CA PRO A 130 9.31 -18.74 10.46
C PRO A 130 10.35 -17.67 10.81
N TRP A 131 11.04 -17.12 9.82
CA TRP A 131 12.07 -16.08 9.99
C TRP A 131 11.52 -14.66 10.14
N ILE A 132 10.19 -14.48 10.28
CA ILE A 132 9.54 -13.17 10.45
C ILE A 132 8.93 -12.96 11.84
N ALA A 133 8.93 -13.96 12.72
CA ALA A 133 8.25 -13.91 14.02
C ALA A 133 8.83 -12.89 15.04
N GLY A 134 9.89 -12.15 14.68
CA GLY A 134 10.61 -11.27 15.60
C GLY A 134 11.30 -12.04 16.72
N GLY A 135 12.22 -11.37 17.44
CA GLY A 135 12.90 -12.01 18.58
C GLY A 135 13.91 -13.10 18.21
N ASP A 136 14.41 -13.09 16.98
CA ASP A 136 15.41 -14.02 16.44
C ASP A 136 16.82 -13.86 17.05
N GLY A 137 17.02 -12.86 17.92
CA GLY A 137 18.30 -12.57 18.56
C GLY A 137 19.38 -12.05 17.59
N LEU A 138 19.01 -11.67 16.37
CA LEU A 138 19.95 -11.11 15.40
C LEU A 138 20.34 -9.66 15.76
N PRO A 139 21.55 -9.22 15.37
CA PRO A 139 21.97 -7.82 15.51
C PRO A 139 21.00 -6.85 14.82
N ARG A 140 20.83 -5.64 15.40
CA ARG A 140 19.92 -4.59 14.95
C ARG A 140 20.64 -3.27 14.75
#